data_AF-E2XDK4-F1
#
_entry.id   AF-E2XDK4-F1
#
_cell.length_a   1.000
_cell.length_b   1.000
_cell.length_c   1.000
_cell.angle_alpha   90.00
_cell.angle_beta   90.00
_cell.angle_gamma   90.00
#
_symmetry.space_group_name_H-M   'P 1'
#
loop_
_entity.id
_entity.type
_entity.pdbx_description
1 polymer ?
#
loop_
_entity_poly.entity_id
_entity_poly.type
_entity_poly.pdbx_seq_one_letter_code
_entity_poly.pdbx_strand_id
1 'polypeptide(L)' 'MLIHRDEAMAECLAAKQPVGEYRSDALAAEEILTLANWCLLNYSGLKTPVGSAS' A
#
# COMPACT_ATOMS: atom_id res chain seq x y z
N MET A 1 -8.85 -8.59 3.77
CA MET A 1 -8.20 -7.46 4.46
C MET A 1 -8.99 -6.20 4.18
N LEU A 2 -9.19 -5.37 5.21
CA LEU A 2 -9.90 -4.10 5.13
C LEU A 2 -8.87 -2.98 5.22
N ILE A 3 -9.08 -1.87 4.51
CA ILE A 3 -8.33 -0.64 4.71
C ILE A 3 -9.31 0.41 5.22
N HIS A 4 -9.06 0.97 6.41
CA HIS A 4 -9.87 2.05 6.95
C HIS A 4 -9.77 3.30 6.08
N ARG A 5 -10.90 3.97 5.86
CA ARG A 5 -10.98 5.23 5.10
C ARG A 5 -11.52 6.33 6.01
N ASP A 6 -10.63 6.80 6.87
CA ASP A 6 -10.87 7.83 7.87
C ASP A 6 -10.31 9.19 7.42
N GLU A 7 -10.31 10.17 8.32
CA GLU A 7 -9.79 11.52 8.07
C GLU A 7 -8.30 11.50 7.69
N ALA A 8 -7.50 10.57 8.24
CA ALA A 8 -6.08 10.45 7.93
C ALA A 8 -5.85 10.16 6.45
N MET A 9 -6.67 9.28 5.86
CA MET A 9 -6.64 8.96 4.43
C MET A 9 -7.06 10.14 3.55
N ALA A 10 -8.04 10.94 3.97
CA ALA A 10 -8.49 12.11 3.22
C ALA A 10 -7.45 13.24 3.27
N GLU A 11 -6.89 13.50 4.46
CA GLU A 11 -5.90 14.54 4.69
C GLU A 11 -4.57 14.24 4.00
N CYS A 12 -4.05 13.00 4.08
CA CYS A 12 -2.80 12.65 3.42
C CYS A 12 -2.91 12.78 1.90
N LEU A 13 -4.09 12.47 1.34
CA LEU A 13 -4.38 12.64 -0.08
C LEU A 13 -4.37 14.13 -0.47
N ALA A 14 -4.99 14.99 0.33
CA ALA A 14 -4.96 16.44 0.13
C ALA A 14 -3.53 17.01 0.27
N ALA A 15 -2.75 16.48 1.23
CA ALA A 15 -1.33 16.82 1.44
C ALA A 15 -0.39 16.23 0.38
N LYS A 16 -0.90 15.33 -0.49
CA LYS A 16 -0.12 14.59 -1.51
C LYS A 16 1.03 13.79 -0.91
N GLN A 17 0.81 13.22 0.26
CA GLN A 17 1.77 12.38 0.96
C GLN A 17 1.18 10.99 1.25
N PRO A 18 2.01 9.93 1.33
CA PRO A 18 1.55 8.63 1.79
C PRO A 18 0.98 8.72 3.21
N VAL A 19 -0.09 7.98 3.51
CA VAL A 19 -0.72 8.00 4.85
C VAL A 19 0.26 7.65 5.97
N GLY A 20 1.18 6.70 5.73
CA GLY A 20 2.19 6.31 6.72
C GLY A 20 3.27 7.36 6.98
N GLU A 21 3.46 8.31 6.06
CA GLU A 21 4.38 9.44 6.25
C GLU A 21 3.65 10.64 6.87
N TYR A 22 2.41 10.90 6.44
CA TYR A 22 1.59 11.99 6.95
C TYR A 22 1.10 11.73 8.38
N ARG A 23 0.68 10.50 8.68
CA ARG A 23 0.15 10.07 9.99
C ARG A 23 0.48 8.59 10.21
N SER A 24 1.69 8.35 10.69
CA SER A 24 2.25 7.01 10.87
C SER A 24 1.50 6.14 11.89
N ASP A 25 0.74 6.75 12.81
CA ASP A 25 -0.06 6.08 13.83
C ASP A 25 -1.52 5.79 13.39
N ALA A 26 -1.90 6.14 12.15
CA ALA A 26 -3.21 5.80 11.61
C ALA A 26 -3.36 4.30 11.35
N LEU A 27 -4.55 3.74 11.60
CA LEU A 27 -4.85 2.33 11.28
C LEU A 27 -4.61 2.02 9.81
N ALA A 28 -4.99 2.94 8.91
CA ALA A 28 -4.76 2.78 7.48
C ALA A 28 -3.27 2.65 7.11
N ALA A 29 -2.37 3.27 7.88
CA ALA A 29 -0.93 3.13 7.66
C ALA A 29 -0.43 1.72 8.00
N GLU A 30 -0.85 1.18 9.14
CA GLU A 30 -0.53 -0.19 9.55
C GLU A 30 -1.10 -1.23 8.58
N GLU A 31 -2.33 -1.02 8.13
CA GLU A 31 -3.00 -1.92 7.19
C GLU A 31 -2.35 -1.92 5.80
N ILE A 32 -1.91 -0.76 5.31
CA ILE A 32 -1.14 -0.68 4.07
C ILE A 32 0.21 -1.39 4.20
N LEU A 33 0.91 -1.25 5.34
CA LEU A 33 2.18 -1.96 5.56
C LEU A 33 1.95 -3.48 5.62
N THR A 34 0.90 -3.91 6.31
CA THR A 34 0.49 -5.32 6.37
C THR A 34 0.16 -5.85 4.97
N LEU A 35 -0.55 -5.07 4.15
CA LEU A 35 -0.82 -5.41 2.75
C LEU A 35 0.43 -5.51 1.91
N ALA A 36 1.35 -4.56 2.02
CA ALA A 36 2.61 -4.57 1.29
C ALA A 36 3.43 -5.83 1.63
N ASN A 37 3.52 -6.18 2.91
CA ASN A 37 4.21 -7.39 3.36
C ASN A 37 3.53 -8.67 2.84
N TRP A 38 2.20 -8.73 2.86
CA TRP A 38 1.47 -9.87 2.29
C TRP A 38 1.73 -10.00 0.80
N CYS A 39 1.69 -8.88 0.04
CA CYS A 39 2.01 -8.89 -1.39
C CYS A 39 3.44 -9.37 -1.65
N LEU A 40 4.41 -8.93 -0.85
CA LEU A 40 5.79 -9.36 -1.01
C LEU A 40 5.93 -10.87 -0.79
N LEU A 41 5.29 -11.42 0.24
CA LEU A 41 5.32 -12.85 0.53
C LEU A 41 4.65 -13.69 -0.57
N ASN A 42 3.55 -13.20 -1.16
CA ASN A 42 2.74 -13.98 -2.10
C ASN A 42 3.06 -13.74 -3.57
N TYR A 43 3.70 -12.62 -3.92
CA TYR A 43 3.93 -12.21 -5.30
C TYR A 43 5.40 -11.90 -5.64
N SER A 44 6.35 -11.96 -4.69
CA SER A 44 7.79 -11.75 -4.98
C SER A 44 8.38 -12.74 -6.00
N GLY A 45 7.72 -13.89 -6.23
CA GLY A 45 8.13 -14.89 -7.22
C GLY A 45 7.47 -14.77 -8.60
N LEU A 46 6.51 -13.86 -8.79
CA LEU A 46 5.89 -13.62 -10.10
C LEU A 46 6.86 -12.84 -11.00
N LYS A 47 7.79 -13.56 -11.64
CA LYS A 47 8.48 -13.03 -12.82
C LYS A 47 7.43 -12.88 -13.92
N THR A 48 6.96 -11.65 -14.15
CA THR A 48 6.35 -11.31 -15.44
C THR A 48 7.36 -11.69 -16.54
N PRO A 49 6.98 -12.50 -17.54
CA PRO A 49 7.84 -12.70 -18.69
C PRO A 49 7.93 -11.35 -19.41
N VAL A 50 9.03 -10.63 -19.18
CA VAL A 50 9.40 -9.50 -20.02
C VAL A 50 9.85 -10.11 -21.36
N GLY A 51 8.95 -10.07 -22.33
CA GLY A 51 9.22 -10.41 -23.73
C GLY A 51 8.78 -11.82 -24.13
N SER A 52 7.53 -11.96 -24.56
CA SER A 52 7.27 -12.76 -25.77
C SER A 52 7.05 -11.77 -26.89
N ALA A 53 8.13 -11.46 -27.60
CA ALA A 53 8.01 -10.86 -28.93
C ALA A 53 7.36 -11.89 -29.84
N SER A 54 6.23 -11.51 -30.45
CA SER A 54 5.66 -12.13 -31.64
C SER A 54 5.64 -11.08 -32.75
#